data_AF-A0AAW5X6F9-F1
#
_entry.id   AF-A0AAW5X6F9-F1
#
_cell.length_a   1.000
_cell.length_b   1.000
_cell.length_c   1.000
_cell.angle_alpha   90.00
_cell.angle_beta   90.00
_cell.angle_gamma   90.00
#
_symmetry.space_group_name_H-M   'P 1'
#
loop_
_entity.id
_entity.type
_entity.pdbx_description
1 polymer ?
#
loop_
_entity_poly.entity_id
_entity_poly.type
_entity_poly.pdbx_seq_one_letter_code
_entity_poly.pdbx_strand_id
1 'polypeptide(L)'
;MQSKILKIKLNTENKNPIYAVKLACPEGKELYIKFDYTYCNKAFMPLEVGYDGHDKGAKLAWYTREIEKMNVQDFLETIANKINKKYEFTLHA
;
A
#
# COMPACT_ATOMS: atom_id res chain seq x y z
N MET A 1 -5.10 -11.63 1.93
CA MET A 1 -4.34 -10.63 2.69
C MET A 1 -4.44 -10.99 4.17
N GLN A 2 -3.32 -11.29 4.82
CA GLN A 2 -3.26 -11.69 6.25
C GLN A 2 -3.31 -10.46 7.17
N SER A 3 -2.76 -9.34 6.71
CA SER A 3 -2.76 -8.07 7.42
C SER A 3 -4.16 -7.46 7.55
N LYS A 4 -4.41 -6.74 8.65
CA LYS A 4 -5.63 -5.95 8.85
C LYS A 4 -5.36 -4.45 8.71
N ILE A 5 -6.19 -3.74 7.96
CA ILE A 5 -6.08 -2.29 7.81
C ILE A 5 -6.49 -1.59 9.11
N LEU A 6 -5.57 -0.77 9.66
CA LEU A 6 -5.80 0.07 10.84
C LEU A 6 -6.15 1.50 10.44
N LYS A 7 -5.37 2.09 9.53
CA LYS A 7 -5.52 3.48 9.11
C LYS A 7 -5.23 3.60 7.63
N ILE A 8 -5.99 4.47 6.96
CA ILE A 8 -5.79 4.79 5.54
C ILE A 8 -5.82 6.30 5.36
N LYS A 9 -5.15 6.77 4.32
CA LYS A 9 -5.23 8.10 3.75
C LYS A 9 -5.07 8.01 2.25
N LEU A 10 -5.78 8.86 1.54
CA LEU A 10 -5.67 9.05 0.10
C LEU A 10 -5.44 10.54 -0.15
N ASN A 11 -4.45 10.87 -0.98
CA ASN A 11 -4.19 12.22 -1.47
C ASN A 11 -4.22 12.20 -3.00
N THR A 12 -5.12 12.97 -3.59
CA THR A 12 -5.35 13.06 -5.04
C THR A 12 -4.92 14.41 -5.64
N GLU A 13 -4.33 15.30 -4.85
CA GLU A 13 -3.91 16.64 -5.31
C GLU A 13 -2.61 16.60 -6.13
N ASN A 14 -1.86 15.50 -6.04
CA ASN A 14 -0.63 15.29 -6.79
C ASN A 14 -0.93 14.74 -8.19
N LYS A 15 0.08 14.81 -9.08
CA LYS A 15 0.01 14.22 -10.43
C LYS A 15 -0.42 12.74 -10.43
N ASN A 16 0.05 11.98 -9.44
CA ASN A 16 -0.35 10.60 -9.18
C ASN A 16 -1.08 10.55 -7.83
N PRO A 17 -2.17 9.78 -7.68
CA PRO A 17 -2.79 9.61 -6.38
C PRO A 17 -1.86 8.84 -5.44
N ILE A 18 -1.70 9.36 -4.23
CA ILE A 18 -0.82 8.82 -3.20
C ILE A 18 -1.68 8.19 -2.10
N TYR A 19 -1.38 6.94 -1.81
CA TYR A 19 -1.97 6.12 -0.79
C TYR A 19 -1.03 6.03 0.40
N ALA A 20 -1.56 6.16 1.61
CA ALA A 20 -0.83 5.82 2.82
C ALA A 20 -1.70 4.91 3.70
N VAL A 21 -1.13 3.79 4.11
CA VAL A 21 -1.83 2.76 4.89
C VAL A 21 -0.98 2.31 6.07
N LYS A 22 -1.65 2.10 7.21
CA LYS A 22 -1.10 1.39 8.37
C LYS A 22 -1.86 0.09 8.54
N LEU A 23 -1.13 -1.00 8.62
CA LEU A 23 -1.61 -2.37 8.74
C LEU A 23 -1.14 -2.97 10.07
N ALA A 24 -2.02 -3.73 10.71
CA ALA A 24 -1.65 -4.70 11.74
C ALA A 24 -1.25 -6.00 11.05
N CYS A 25 -0.02 -6.44 11.28
CA CYS A 25 0.53 -7.68 10.78
C CYS A 25 0.27 -8.82 11.78
N PRO A 26 0.48 -10.08 11.35
CA PRO A 26 0.59 -11.20 12.28
C PRO A 26 1.64 -10.93 13.36
N GLU A 27 1.49 -11.57 14.52
CA GLU A 27 2.40 -11.43 15.68
C GLU A 27 2.41 -10.03 16.34
N GLY A 28 1.43 -9.18 16.04
CA GLY A 28 1.29 -7.85 16.66
C GLY A 28 2.20 -6.77 16.08
N LYS A 29 2.94 -7.08 15.02
CA LYS A 29 3.80 -6.13 14.30
C LYS A 29 2.97 -5.14 13.49
N GLU A 30 3.56 -3.99 13.17
CA GLU A 30 2.89 -2.96 12.36
C GLU A 30 3.63 -2.71 11.04
N LEU A 31 2.87 -2.55 9.96
CA LEU A 31 3.40 -2.20 8.65
C LEU A 31 2.78 -0.89 8.17
N TYR A 32 3.63 0.09 7.92
CA TYR A 32 3.28 1.34 7.25
C TYR A 32 3.73 1.28 5.80
N ILE A 33 2.87 1.72 4.88
CA ILE A 33 3.19 1.77 3.46
C ILE A 33 2.64 3.07 2.88
N LYS A 34 3.50 3.81 2.20
CA LYS A 34 3.15 4.91 1.30
C LYS A 34 3.46 4.47 -0.12
N PHE A 35 2.52 4.62 -1.03
CA PHE A 35 2.66 4.20 -2.42
C PHE A 35 1.80 5.07 -3.33
N ASP A 36 2.17 5.18 -4.61
CA ASP A 36 1.36 5.90 -5.61
C ASP A 36 0.87 4.98 -6.72
N TYR A 37 -0.15 5.45 -7.44
CA TYR A 37 -0.50 4.89 -8.74
C TYR A 37 0.15 5.73 -9.85
N THR A 38 1.17 5.18 -10.49
CA THR A 38 1.86 5.87 -11.58
C THR A 38 1.09 5.68 -12.88
N TYR A 39 0.36 6.70 -13.33
CA TYR A 39 -0.47 6.64 -14.54
C TYR A 39 0.32 6.24 -15.80
N CYS A 40 1.55 6.74 -15.96
CA CYS A 40 2.40 6.40 -17.12
C CYS A 40 2.70 4.89 -17.22
N ASN A 41 2.81 4.21 -16.08
CA ASN A 41 3.15 2.79 -16.01
C ASN A 41 1.92 1.91 -15.73
N LYS A 42 0.76 2.53 -15.46
CA LYS A 42 -0.48 1.87 -15.02
C LYS A 42 -0.26 0.89 -13.86
N ALA A 43 0.65 1.24 -12.93
CA ALA A 43 1.12 0.35 -11.87
C ALA A 43 1.21 1.07 -10.52
N PHE A 44 1.17 0.30 -9.43
CA PHE A 44 1.34 0.83 -8.08
C PHE A 44 2.80 0.70 -7.66
N MET A 45 3.36 1.79 -7.12
CA MET A 45 4.77 1.83 -6.75
C MET A 45 4.94 2.16 -5.26
N PRO A 46 5.65 1.33 -4.48
CA PRO A 46 5.97 1.65 -3.11
C PRO A 46 6.95 2.83 -3.08
N LEU A 47 6.63 3.82 -2.25
CA LEU A 47 7.46 5.02 -2.02
C LEU A 47 8.19 4.92 -0.67
N GLU A 48 7.48 4.49 0.36
CA GLU A 48 8.00 4.39 1.72
C GLU A 48 7.34 3.20 2.44
N VAL A 49 8.14 2.43 3.16
CA VAL A 49 7.74 1.22 3.87
C VAL A 49 8.38 1.26 5.23
N GLY A 50 7.56 1.22 6.29
CA GLY A 50 8.01 1.07 7.66
C GLY A 50 7.51 -0.23 8.23
N TYR A 51 8.36 -1.03 8.86
CA TYR A 51 7.96 -2.28 9.50
C TYR A 51 8.47 -2.34 10.92
N ASP A 52 7.56 -2.46 11.88
CA ASP A 52 7.86 -2.58 13.31
C ASP A 52 8.77 -1.45 13.83
N GLY A 53 8.49 -0.22 13.38
CA GLY A 53 9.29 0.97 13.73
C GLY A 53 10.58 1.14 12.92
N HIS A 54 10.94 0.20 12.04
CA HIS A 54 12.11 0.31 11.18
C HIS A 54 11.75 0.82 9.77
N ASP A 55 12.48 1.83 9.30
CA ASP A 55 12.41 2.25 7.90
C ASP A 55 13.01 1.17 6.98
N LYS A 56 12.30 0.85 5.90
CA LYS A 56 12.68 -0.11 4.87
C LYS A 56 12.81 0.56 3.49
N GLY A 57 12.74 1.89 3.41
CA GLY A 57 12.67 2.62 2.14
C GLY A 57 11.53 2.13 1.26
N ALA A 58 11.77 1.84 -0.01
CA ALA A 58 10.75 1.30 -0.94
C ALA A 58 10.66 -0.25 -0.95
N LYS A 59 11.29 -0.96 0.00
CA LYS A 59 11.40 -2.42 -0.03
C LYS A 59 10.18 -3.11 0.59
N LEU A 60 9.22 -3.48 -0.26
CA LEU A 60 8.00 -4.19 0.15
C LEU A 60 7.98 -5.69 -0.23
N ALA A 61 8.83 -6.11 -1.17
CA ALA A 61 8.75 -7.45 -1.77
C ALA A 61 8.98 -8.62 -0.79
N TRP A 62 9.83 -8.44 0.21
CA TRP A 62 10.09 -9.45 1.25
C TRP A 62 8.79 -9.72 2.04
N TYR A 63 8.10 -8.66 2.48
CA TYR A 63 6.87 -8.76 3.24
C TYR A 63 5.76 -9.45 2.45
N THR A 64 5.53 -9.00 1.22
CA THR A 64 4.41 -9.54 0.43
C THR A 64 4.64 -10.99 0.06
N ARG A 65 5.89 -11.39 -0.23
CA ARG A 65 6.24 -12.77 -0.57
C ARG A 65 6.23 -13.69 0.65
N GLU A 66 6.83 -13.27 1.75
CA GLU A 66 7.04 -14.13 2.92
C GLU A 66 5.79 -14.22 3.79
N ILE A 67 5.10 -13.10 4.00
CA ILE A 67 3.95 -12.98 4.92
C ILE A 67 2.62 -13.10 4.17
N GLU A 68 2.44 -12.31 3.11
CA GLU A 68 1.16 -12.25 2.39
C GLU A 68 1.01 -13.29 1.28
N LYS A 69 2.11 -13.99 0.94
CA LYS A 69 2.20 -15.00 -0.14
C LYS A 69 1.70 -14.48 -1.50
N MET A 70 1.97 -13.22 -1.82
CA MET A 70 1.61 -12.59 -3.10
C MET A 70 2.69 -11.60 -3.57
N ASN A 71 2.60 -11.19 -4.84
CA ASN A 71 3.52 -10.17 -5.36
C ASN A 71 3.14 -8.77 -4.85
N VAL A 72 4.06 -7.80 -5.05
CA VAL A 72 3.88 -6.43 -4.56
C VAL A 72 2.70 -5.74 -5.24
N GLN A 73 2.52 -5.95 -6.54
CA GLN A 73 1.49 -5.28 -7.32
C GLN A 73 0.09 -5.69 -6.87
N ASP A 74 -0.20 -7.00 -6.77
CA ASP A 74 -1.49 -7.52 -6.32
C ASP A 74 -1.82 -7.06 -4.89
N PHE A 75 -0.79 -6.99 -4.04
CA PHE A 75 -0.95 -6.53 -2.67
C PHE A 75 -1.33 -5.05 -2.60
N LEU A 76 -0.59 -4.19 -3.30
CA LEU A 76 -0.87 -2.75 -3.35
C LEU A 76 -2.22 -2.47 -4.02
N GLU A 77 -2.56 -3.18 -5.08
CA GLU A 77 -3.85 -3.08 -5.76
C GLU A 77 -5.01 -3.49 -4.83
N THR A 78 -4.87 -4.59 -4.09
CA THR A 78 -5.87 -5.02 -3.10
C THR A 78 -6.13 -3.94 -2.05
N ILE A 79 -5.08 -3.26 -1.59
CA ILE A 79 -5.19 -2.16 -0.63
C ILE A 79 -5.82 -0.94 -1.30
N ALA A 80 -5.34 -0.54 -2.48
CA ALA A 80 -5.83 0.59 -3.23
C ALA A 80 -7.33 0.46 -3.53
N ASN A 81 -7.79 -0.71 -3.97
CA ASN A 81 -9.21 -0.97 -4.24
C ASN A 81 -10.09 -0.76 -3.00
N LYS A 82 -9.62 -1.16 -1.80
CA LYS A 82 -10.33 -0.92 -0.55
C LYS A 82 -10.36 0.56 -0.18
N ILE A 83 -9.27 1.28 -0.40
CA ILE A 83 -9.17 2.72 -0.14
C ILE A 83 -10.06 3.49 -1.13
N ASN A 84 -9.91 3.22 -2.43
CA ASN A 84 -10.71 3.79 -3.52
C ASN A 84 -12.20 3.65 -3.24
N LYS A 85 -12.65 2.44 -2.88
CA LYS A 85 -14.05 2.19 -2.51
C LYS A 85 -14.51 3.02 -1.31
N LYS A 86 -13.64 3.21 -0.31
CA LYS A 86 -13.98 4.00 0.89
C LYS A 86 -14.02 5.51 0.63
N TYR A 87 -13.22 6.01 -0.31
CA TYR A 87 -13.18 7.43 -0.69
C TYR A 87 -13.99 7.75 -1.95
N GLU A 88 -14.73 6.77 -2.49
CA GLU A 88 -15.43 6.88 -3.78
C GLU A 88 -14.53 7.40 -4.92
N PHE A 89 -13.24 7.07 -4.84
CA PHE A 89 -12.23 7.52 -5.78
C PHE A 89 -12.07 6.50 -6.92
N THR A 90 -11.98 7.00 -8.14
CA THR A 90 -11.79 6.20 -9.35
C THR A 90 -10.50 6.60 -10.05
N LEU A 91 -9.68 5.61 -10.40
CA LEU A 91 -8.47 5.85 -11.19
C LEU A 91 -8.86 6.17 -12.64
N HIS A 92 -8.38 7.29 -13.16
CA HIS A 92 -8.55 7.67 -14.56
C HIS A 92 -7.49 6.98 -15.43
N ALA A 93 -7.90 6.05 -16.30
CA ALA A 93 -7.02 5.20 -17.10
C ALA A 93 -6.48 5.83 -18.38
#